data_AF-A0A952LXN4-F1
#
_entry.id   AF-A0A952LXN4-F1
#
_cell.length_a   1.000
_cell.length_b   1.000
_cell.length_c   1.000
_cell.angle_alpha   90.00
_cell.angle_beta   90.00
_cell.angle_gamma   90.00
#
_symmetry.space_group_name_H-M   'P 1'
#
loop_
_entity.id
_entity.type
_entity.pdbx_description
1 polymer ?
#
loop_
_entity_poly.entity_id
_entity_poly.type
_entity_poly.pdbx_seq_one_letter_code
_entity_poly.pdbx_strand_id
1 'polypeptide(L)'
;MVVDTITLLSLMALLLLTGYLIYTQVYSENTRKKRYIDALERQLKENNQDISLLGKRLAEISRHTVSDHVSPQHRVAVSTTVPLKPSSRDDLLLQISILETKLKERDQQISLLKMEVSSFEQHKKILLQRDDEINSLYAALAEARARLNDAMSRLNRKD
;
A
#
# COMPACT_ATOMS: atom_id res chain seq x y z
N MET A 1 20.91 24.00 38.85
CA MET A 1 21.20 22.63 38.39
C MET A 1 21.80 22.74 37.00
N VAL A 2 23.09 22.49 36.85
CA VAL A 2 23.79 22.56 35.56
C VAL A 2 23.52 21.23 34.86
N VAL A 3 22.77 21.24 33.75
CA VAL A 3 22.71 20.08 32.87
C VAL A 3 24.06 20.02 32.16
N ASP A 4 24.85 18.99 32.46
CA ASP A 4 26.16 18.83 31.87
C ASP A 4 26.09 18.70 30.34
N THR A 5 27.08 19.27 29.67
CA THR A 5 27.18 19.23 28.21
C THR A 5 27.22 17.80 27.67
N ILE A 6 27.73 16.86 28.46
CA ILE A 6 27.78 15.42 28.19
C ILE A 6 26.38 14.80 28.25
N THR A 7 25.54 15.16 29.24
CA THR A 7 24.16 14.64 29.31
C THR A 7 23.30 15.18 28.17
N LEU A 8 23.52 16.42 27.75
CA LEU A 8 22.83 16.99 26.59
C LEU A 8 23.25 16.30 25.27
N LEU A 9 24.56 16.11 25.05
CA LEU A 9 25.08 15.40 23.86
C LEU A 9 24.61 13.95 23.81
N SER A 10 24.61 13.26 24.96
CA SER A 10 24.12 11.89 25.08
C SER A 10 22.63 11.79 24.75
N LEU A 11 21.79 12.70 25.29
CA LEU A 11 20.37 12.75 24.99
C LEU A 11 20.09 12.95 23.50
N MET A 12 20.83 13.85 22.86
CA MET A 12 20.66 14.12 21.43
C MET A 12 21.13 12.97 20.54
N ALA A 13 22.24 12.32 20.89
CA ALA A 13 22.69 11.11 20.19
C ALA A 13 21.63 9.99 20.29
N LEU A 14 20.97 9.87 21.44
CA LEU A 14 19.87 8.93 21.65
C LEU A 14 18.65 9.28 20.79
N LEU A 15 18.28 10.56 20.70
CA LEU A 15 17.17 11.03 19.85
C LEU A 15 17.44 10.81 18.36
N LEU A 16 18.64 11.12 17.87
CA LEU A 16 19.03 10.88 16.47
C LEU A 16 19.09 9.39 16.15
N LEU A 17 19.66 8.57 17.04
CA LEU A 17 19.76 7.13 16.85
C LEU A 17 18.37 6.48 16.82
N THR A 18 17.49 6.88 17.73
CA THR A 18 16.09 6.40 17.76
C THR A 18 15.32 6.86 16.53
N GLY A 19 15.45 8.12 16.11
CA GLY A 19 14.87 8.63 14.87
C GLY A 19 15.32 7.85 13.63
N TYR A 20 16.63 7.56 13.53
CA TYR A 20 17.20 6.80 12.42
C TYR A 20 16.76 5.32 12.42
N LEU A 21 16.74 4.66 13.58
CA LEU A 21 16.24 3.29 13.71
C LEU A 21 14.76 3.19 13.30
N ILE A 22 13.95 4.14 13.76
CA ILE A 22 12.54 4.21 13.37
C ILE A 22 12.46 4.44 11.86
N TYR A 23 13.14 5.44 11.30
CA TYR A 23 13.13 5.74 9.86
C TYR A 23 13.48 4.53 8.98
N THR A 24 14.53 3.77 9.34
CA THR A 24 14.99 2.63 8.56
C THR A 24 14.05 1.43 8.64
N GLN A 25 13.56 1.11 9.86
CA GLN A 25 12.51 0.10 10.04
C GLN A 25 11.28 0.48 9.20
N VAL A 26 10.90 1.75 9.29
CA VAL A 26 9.77 2.35 8.61
C VAL A 26 9.92 2.21 7.09
N TYR A 27 11.00 2.71 6.52
CA TYR A 27 11.26 2.62 5.08
C TYR A 27 11.19 1.18 4.54
N SER A 28 11.72 0.22 5.29
CA SER A 28 11.71 -1.19 4.91
C SER A 28 10.29 -1.78 4.90
N GLU A 29 9.45 -1.43 5.88
CA GLU A 29 8.06 -1.89 5.95
C GLU A 29 7.21 -1.32 4.83
N ASN A 30 7.35 -0.03 4.49
CA ASN A 30 6.60 0.54 3.37
C ASN A 30 6.97 -0.12 2.04
N THR A 31 8.27 -0.39 1.85
CA THR A 31 8.72 -1.11 0.66
C THR A 31 8.12 -2.53 0.58
N ARG A 32 7.86 -3.19 1.71
CA ARG A 32 7.15 -4.48 1.74
C ARG A 32 5.65 -4.31 1.47
N LYS A 33 4.99 -3.38 2.15
CA LYS A 33 3.55 -3.09 1.98
C LYS A 33 3.23 -2.67 0.55
N LYS A 34 4.06 -1.84 -0.07
CA LYS A 34 3.92 -1.42 -1.47
C LYS A 34 4.02 -2.62 -2.43
N ARG A 35 5.01 -3.49 -2.25
CA ARG A 35 5.11 -4.73 -3.04
C ARG A 35 3.89 -5.64 -2.85
N TYR A 36 3.33 -5.67 -1.64
CA TYR A 36 2.10 -6.41 -1.37
C TYR A 36 0.89 -5.79 -2.08
N ILE A 37 0.72 -4.47 -2.04
CA ILE A 37 -0.31 -3.75 -2.81
C ILE A 37 -0.17 -4.06 -4.31
N ASP A 38 1.03 -3.97 -4.87
CA ASP A 38 1.28 -4.27 -6.29
C ASP A 38 0.89 -5.71 -6.65
N ALA A 39 1.16 -6.67 -5.75
CA ALA A 39 0.79 -8.06 -5.94
C ALA A 39 -0.74 -8.27 -5.88
N LEU A 40 -1.42 -7.61 -4.94
CA LEU A 40 -2.88 -7.63 -4.84
C LEU A 40 -3.54 -7.00 -6.07
N GLU A 41 -3.01 -5.89 -6.59
CA GLU A 41 -3.50 -5.22 -7.79
C GLU A 41 -3.35 -6.11 -9.04
N ARG A 42 -2.25 -6.85 -9.15
CA ARG A 42 -2.08 -7.86 -10.22
C ARG A 42 -3.11 -8.97 -10.13
N GLN A 43 -3.31 -9.53 -8.94
CA GLN A 43 -4.31 -10.59 -8.73
C GLN A 43 -5.73 -10.10 -9.01
N LEU A 44 -6.04 -8.85 -8.67
CA LEU A 44 -7.33 -8.24 -9.00
C LEU A 44 -7.51 -8.11 -10.52
N LYS A 45 -6.46 -7.72 -11.25
CA LYS A 45 -6.46 -7.66 -12.71
C LYS A 45 -6.68 -9.03 -13.34
N GLU A 46 -6.00 -10.06 -12.85
CA GLU A 46 -6.16 -11.45 -13.29
C GLU A 46 -7.60 -11.93 -13.04
N ASN A 47 -8.13 -11.76 -11.82
CA ASN A 47 -9.51 -12.12 -11.49
C ASN A 47 -10.52 -11.40 -12.41
N ASN A 48 -10.30 -10.12 -12.73
CA ASN A 48 -11.15 -9.38 -13.66
C ASN A 48 -11.12 -9.95 -15.09
N GLN A 49 -9.95 -10.39 -15.55
CA GLN A 49 -9.80 -11.04 -16.85
C GLN A 49 -10.53 -12.39 -16.87
N ASP A 50 -10.42 -13.17 -15.79
CA ASP A 50 -11.09 -14.47 -15.66
C ASP A 50 -12.62 -14.31 -15.63
N ILE A 51 -13.15 -13.35 -14.87
CA ILE A 51 -14.58 -13.02 -14.87
C ILE A 51 -15.05 -12.65 -16.28
N SER A 52 -14.28 -11.82 -17.01
CA SER A 52 -14.62 -11.44 -18.39
C SER A 52 -14.64 -12.65 -19.34
N LEU A 53 -13.66 -13.55 -19.22
CA LEU A 53 -13.59 -14.76 -20.04
C LEU A 53 -14.74 -15.72 -19.74
N LEU A 54 -15.04 -15.95 -18.46
CA LEU A 54 -16.17 -16.77 -18.04
C LEU A 54 -17.51 -16.17 -18.51
N GLY A 55 -17.66 -14.85 -18.45
CA GLY A 55 -18.82 -14.14 -19.00
C GLY A 55 -18.99 -14.36 -20.50
N LYS A 56 -17.90 -14.28 -21.29
CA LYS A 56 -17.93 -14.59 -22.73
C LYS A 56 -18.33 -16.05 -23.00
N ARG A 57 -17.79 -17.00 -22.22
CA ARG A 57 -18.14 -18.43 -22.34
C ARG A 57 -19.61 -18.67 -22.02
N LEU A 58 -20.15 -18.00 -21.00
CA LEU A 58 -21.56 -18.09 -20.65
C LEU A 58 -22.47 -17.51 -21.75
N ALA A 59 -22.08 -16.40 -22.36
CA ALA A 59 -22.79 -15.80 -23.49
C ALA A 59 -22.78 -16.71 -24.73
N GLU A 60 -21.67 -17.40 -24.99
CA GLU A 60 -21.57 -18.37 -26.08
C GLU A 60 -22.49 -19.57 -25.88
N ILE A 61 -22.48 -20.16 -24.68
CA ILE A 61 -23.40 -21.25 -24.32
C ILE A 61 -24.85 -20.78 -24.46
N SER A 62 -25.16 -19.56 -24.00
CA SER A 62 -26.51 -19.00 -24.12
C SER A 62 -26.95 -18.85 -25.58
N ARG A 63 -26.06 -18.41 -26.46
CA ARG A 63 -26.33 -18.32 -27.91
C ARG A 63 -26.55 -19.70 -28.54
N HIS A 64 -25.74 -20.71 -28.21
CA HIS A 64 -25.94 -22.08 -28.71
C HIS A 64 -27.27 -22.68 -28.23
N THR A 65 -27.69 -22.44 -26.99
CA THR A 65 -29.00 -22.92 -26.51
C THR A 65 -30.19 -22.25 -27.18
N VAL A 66 -30.06 -20.98 -27.62
CA VAL A 66 -31.16 -20.21 -28.21
C VAL A 66 -31.22 -20.36 -29.74
N SER A 67 -30.07 -20.52 -30.40
CA SER A 67 -29.99 -20.68 -31.87
C SER A 67 -30.61 -22.00 -32.36
N ASP A 68 -30.70 -23.02 -31.51
CA ASP A 68 -31.33 -24.30 -31.85
C ASP A 68 -32.86 -24.30 -31.69
N HIS A 69 -33.48 -23.18 -31.28
CA HIS A 69 -34.93 -23.10 -31.04
C HIS A 69 -35.66 -22.11 -31.96
N VAL A 70 -34.98 -21.48 -32.92
CA VAL A 70 -35.59 -20.53 -33.87
C VAL A 70 -35.13 -20.80 -35.30
N SER A 71 -35.70 -21.82 -35.96
CA SER A 71 -35.85 -21.82 -37.42
C SER A 71 -36.99 -22.77 -37.88
N PRO A 72 -37.99 -22.32 -38.66
CA PRO A 72 -39.11 -23.16 -39.08
C PRO A 72 -38.78 -24.02 -40.31
N GLN A 73 -39.03 -25.33 -40.19
CA GLN A 73 -39.41 -26.29 -41.24
C GLN A 73 -38.52 -26.43 -42.51
N HIS A 74 -37.64 -27.45 -42.55
CA HIS A 74 -37.74 -28.61 -43.47
C HIS A 74 -36.48 -29.51 -43.45
N ARG A 75 -36.75 -30.84 -43.44
CA ARG A 75 -35.94 -31.96 -43.96
C ARG A 75 -34.73 -32.51 -43.16
N VAL A 76 -34.98 -33.68 -42.56
CA VAL A 76 -34.20 -34.95 -42.56
C VAL A 76 -32.70 -34.92 -42.20
N ALA A 77 -32.43 -35.53 -41.04
CA ALA A 77 -31.23 -36.26 -40.63
C ALA A 77 -29.88 -35.52 -40.67
N VAL A 78 -29.46 -34.98 -39.53
CA VAL A 78 -28.44 -35.55 -38.63
C VAL A 78 -28.42 -34.66 -37.40
N SER A 79 -28.92 -35.21 -36.28
CA SER A 79 -28.86 -34.58 -34.98
C SER A 79 -27.42 -34.70 -34.47
N THR A 80 -26.66 -33.59 -34.50
CA THR A 80 -25.48 -33.41 -33.64
C THR A 80 -25.61 -32.10 -32.89
N THR A 81 -26.74 -31.89 -32.21
CA THR A 81 -26.77 -30.99 -31.07
C THR A 81 -26.39 -31.83 -29.85
N VAL A 82 -25.15 -31.72 -29.40
CA VAL A 82 -24.79 -32.21 -28.07
C VAL A 82 -25.40 -31.20 -27.10
N PRO A 83 -26.45 -31.57 -26.33
CA PRO A 83 -26.98 -30.66 -25.32
C PRO A 83 -25.94 -30.56 -24.20
N LEU A 84 -25.40 -29.37 -23.98
CA LEU A 84 -24.55 -29.14 -22.82
C LEU A 84 -25.39 -29.26 -21.54
N LYS A 85 -24.87 -30.04 -20.59
CA LYS A 85 -25.55 -30.43 -19.35
C LYS A 85 -25.80 -29.16 -18.49
N PRO A 86 -27.01 -28.94 -17.95
CA PRO A 86 -27.33 -27.77 -17.12
C PRO A 86 -26.35 -27.53 -15.97
N SER A 87 -25.74 -28.60 -15.44
CA SER A 87 -24.67 -28.50 -14.44
C SER A 87 -23.53 -27.57 -14.87
N SER A 88 -23.10 -27.61 -16.13
CA SER A 88 -21.97 -26.80 -16.60
C SER A 88 -22.26 -25.30 -16.64
N ARG A 89 -23.52 -24.89 -16.81
CA ARG A 89 -23.91 -23.47 -16.78
C ARG A 89 -23.95 -22.96 -15.34
N ASP A 90 -24.54 -23.74 -14.44
CA ASP A 90 -24.67 -23.39 -13.03
C ASP A 90 -23.29 -23.37 -12.33
N ASP A 91 -22.40 -24.30 -12.70
CA ASP A 91 -21.01 -24.33 -12.22
C ASP A 91 -20.24 -23.05 -12.63
N LEU A 92 -20.47 -22.53 -13.84
CA LEU A 92 -19.84 -21.29 -14.33
C LEU A 92 -20.39 -20.06 -13.61
N LEU A 93 -21.70 -20.01 -13.37
CA LEU A 93 -22.33 -18.93 -12.60
C LEU A 93 -21.82 -18.90 -11.16
N LEU A 94 -21.68 -20.07 -10.54
CA LEU A 94 -21.10 -20.19 -9.20
C LEU A 94 -19.64 -19.69 -9.18
N GLN A 95 -18.83 -20.07 -10.17
CA GLN A 95 -17.44 -19.62 -10.28
C GLN A 95 -17.33 -18.10 -10.47
N ILE A 96 -18.20 -17.49 -11.27
CA ILE A 96 -18.25 -16.02 -11.44
C ILE A 96 -18.56 -15.35 -10.09
N SER A 97 -19.58 -15.82 -9.36
CA SER A 97 -19.97 -15.26 -8.05
C SER A 97 -18.83 -15.35 -7.01
N ILE A 98 -18.11 -16.47 -6.99
CA ILE A 98 -16.94 -16.65 -6.11
C ILE A 98 -15.81 -15.68 -6.48
N LEU A 99 -15.53 -15.50 -7.78
CA LEU A 99 -14.48 -14.57 -8.24
C LEU A 99 -14.85 -13.10 -7.97
N GLU A 100 -16.12 -12.72 -8.14
CA GLU A 100 -16.61 -11.38 -7.80
C GLU A 100 -16.45 -11.09 -6.30
N THR A 101 -16.75 -12.07 -5.45
CA THR A 101 -16.57 -11.94 -3.99
C THR A 101 -15.09 -11.79 -3.63
N LYS A 102 -14.22 -12.63 -4.20
CA LYS A 102 -12.76 -12.52 -4.03
C LYS A 102 -12.22 -11.17 -4.51
N LEU A 103 -12.78 -10.62 -5.59
CA LEU A 103 -12.38 -9.33 -6.12
C LEU A 103 -12.71 -8.20 -5.15
N LYS A 104 -13.93 -8.18 -4.60
CA LYS A 104 -14.33 -7.20 -3.57
C LYS A 104 -13.45 -7.28 -2.32
N GLU A 105 -13.11 -8.49 -1.86
CA GLU A 105 -12.19 -8.68 -0.74
C GLU A 105 -10.79 -8.12 -1.03
N ARG A 106 -10.25 -8.34 -2.25
CA ARG A 106 -8.95 -7.78 -2.67
C ARG A 106 -8.99 -6.25 -2.73
N ASP A 107 -10.06 -5.66 -3.27
CA ASP A 107 -10.23 -4.21 -3.33
C ASP A 107 -10.22 -3.58 -1.92
N GLN A 108 -10.93 -4.19 -0.97
CA GLN A 108 -10.94 -3.75 0.42
C GLN A 108 -9.55 -3.84 1.06
N GLN A 109 -8.83 -4.96 0.85
CA GLN A 109 -7.46 -5.12 1.35
C GLN A 109 -6.50 -4.07 0.77
N ILE A 110 -6.58 -3.80 -0.55
CA ILE A 110 -5.78 -2.76 -1.21
C ILE A 110 -6.07 -1.39 -0.59
N SER A 111 -7.35 -1.06 -0.36
CA SER A 111 -7.75 0.23 0.22
C SER A 111 -7.18 0.43 1.63
N LEU A 112 -7.30 -0.56 2.50
CA LEU A 112 -6.77 -0.52 3.86
C LEU A 112 -5.24 -0.37 3.87
N LEU A 113 -4.53 -1.12 3.02
CA LEU A 113 -3.07 -1.01 2.91
C LEU A 113 -2.62 0.34 2.36
N LYS A 114 -3.36 0.93 1.40
CA LYS A 114 -3.09 2.28 0.90
C LYS A 114 -3.22 3.33 2.01
N MET A 115 -4.25 3.23 2.84
CA MET A 115 -4.42 4.10 4.01
C MET A 115 -3.26 3.95 5.00
N GLU A 116 -2.85 2.71 5.29
CA GLU A 116 -1.74 2.44 6.21
C GLU A 116 -0.41 2.99 5.69
N VAL A 117 -0.11 2.82 4.40
CA VAL A 117 1.06 3.42 3.74
C VAL A 117 1.03 4.94 3.80
N SER A 118 -0.14 5.56 3.60
CA SER A 118 -0.28 7.02 3.67
C SER A 118 -0.06 7.58 5.08
N SER A 119 -0.68 6.98 6.10
CA SER A 119 -0.49 7.38 7.51
C SER A 119 0.98 7.33 7.91
N PHE A 120 1.66 6.31 7.42
CA PHE A 120 3.06 6.12 7.69
C PHE A 120 3.99 7.14 7.02
N GLU A 121 3.76 7.49 5.75
CA GLU A 121 4.52 8.56 5.10
C GLU A 121 4.31 9.91 5.80
N GLN A 122 3.14 10.15 6.39
CA GLN A 122 2.92 11.32 7.24
C GLN A 122 3.78 11.27 8.52
N HIS A 123 3.83 10.14 9.21
CA HIS A 123 4.73 9.98 10.38
C HIS A 123 6.21 10.17 10.02
N LYS A 124 6.65 9.65 8.88
CA LYS A 124 8.01 9.88 8.39
C LYS A 124 8.29 11.37 8.14
N LYS A 125 7.34 12.11 7.58
CA LYS A 125 7.48 13.56 7.40
C LYS A 125 7.63 14.30 8.73
N ILE A 126 6.87 13.91 9.75
CA ILE A 126 6.97 14.49 11.10
C ILE A 126 8.35 14.22 11.70
N LEU A 127 8.89 13.02 11.52
CA LEU A 127 10.24 12.69 12.01
C LEU A 127 11.32 13.55 11.33
N LEU A 128 11.24 13.73 10.01
CA LEU A 128 12.17 14.62 9.30
C LEU A 128 12.11 16.06 9.82
N GLN A 129 10.90 16.56 10.09
CA GLN A 129 10.73 17.89 10.68
C GLN A 129 11.34 17.99 12.09
N ARG A 130 11.29 16.90 12.88
CA ARG A 130 11.92 16.85 14.19
C ARG A 130 13.45 16.85 14.09
N ASP A 131 14.02 16.16 13.11
CA ASP A 131 15.47 16.22 12.85
C ASP A 131 15.91 17.63 12.46
N ASP A 132 15.14 18.32 11.63
CA ASP A 132 15.42 19.72 11.26
C ASP A 132 15.33 20.66 12.48
N GLU A 133 14.34 20.48 13.35
CA GLU A 133 14.19 21.24 14.60
C GLU A 133 15.38 21.01 15.54
N ILE A 134 15.81 19.76 15.70
CA ILE A 134 16.99 19.39 16.48
C ILE A 134 18.24 20.07 15.93
N ASN A 135 18.44 20.05 14.60
CA ASN A 135 19.56 20.72 13.95
C ASN A 135 19.55 22.24 14.17
N SER A 136 18.37 22.87 14.12
CA SER A 136 18.21 24.29 14.43
C SER A 136 18.56 24.60 15.89
N LEU A 137 18.13 23.77 16.83
CA LEU A 137 18.48 23.93 18.25
C LEU A 137 19.98 23.81 18.50
N TYR A 138 20.67 22.93 17.76
CA TYR A 138 22.12 22.83 17.80
C TYR A 138 22.82 24.12 17.35
N ALA A 139 22.37 24.70 16.23
CA ALA A 139 22.93 25.94 15.74
C ALA A 139 22.75 27.08 16.76
N ALA A 140 21.55 27.21 17.34
CA ALA A 140 21.26 28.21 18.36
C ALA A 140 22.11 28.02 19.62
N LEU A 141 22.34 26.78 20.05
CA LEU A 141 23.18 26.48 21.21
C LEU A 141 24.66 26.82 20.94
N ALA A 142 25.16 26.51 19.74
CA ALA A 142 26.52 26.85 19.34
C ALA A 142 26.75 28.37 19.38
N GLU A 143 25.78 29.13 18.88
CA GLU A 143 25.81 30.59 18.91
C GLU A 143 25.76 31.14 20.34
N ALA A 144 24.88 30.60 21.20
CA ALA A 144 24.79 31.00 22.60
C ALA A 144 26.13 30.77 23.34
N ARG A 145 26.79 29.64 23.10
CA ARG A 145 28.13 29.36 23.65
C ARG A 145 29.19 30.34 23.16
N ALA A 146 29.19 30.67 21.87
CA ALA A 146 30.13 31.63 21.31
C ALA A 146 29.97 33.02 21.97
N ARG A 147 28.72 33.48 22.13
CA ARG A 147 28.41 34.75 22.83
C ARG A 147 28.85 34.74 24.29
N LEU A 148 28.65 33.63 24.99
CA LEU A 148 29.07 33.48 26.38
C LEU A 148 30.61 33.54 26.51
N ASN A 149 31.33 32.85 25.62
CA ASN A 149 32.80 32.87 25.60
C ASN A 149 33.35 34.26 25.29
N ASP A 150 32.73 34.99 24.36
CA ASP A 150 33.09 36.38 24.08
C ASP A 150 32.86 37.27 25.31
N ALA A 151 31.69 37.15 25.97
CA ALA A 151 31.38 37.90 27.18
C ALA A 151 32.39 37.63 28.32
N MET A 152 32.75 36.36 28.56
CA MET A 152 33.79 35.99 29.52
C MET A 152 35.15 36.60 29.16
N SER A 153 35.55 36.54 27.89
CA SER A 153 36.82 37.11 27.42
C SER A 153 36.88 38.62 27.62
N ARG A 154 35.76 39.32 27.46
CA ARG A 154 35.66 40.77 27.68
C ARG A 154 35.69 41.15 29.16
N LEU A 155 35.12 40.33 30.04
CA LEU A 155 35.20 40.51 31.49
C LEU A 155 36.65 40.37 31.97
N ASN A 156 37.33 39.31 31.53
CA ASN A 156 38.71 39.00 31.92
C ASN A 156 39.78 39.99 31.40
N ARG A 157 39.39 40.94 30.54
CA ARG A 157 40.26 42.03 30.04
C ARG A 157 40.04 43.34 30.79
N LYS A 158 39.00 43.45 31.62
CA LYS A 158 38.64 44.65 32.38
C LYS A 158 39.10 44.63 33.84
N ASP A 159 39.49 43.46 34.33
CA ASP A 159 40.20 43.24 35.59
C ASP A 159 41.72 43.23 35.33
#